data_AF-A0A6A3PHB5-F1
#
_entry.id   AF-A0A6A3PHB5-F1
#
_cell.length_a   1.000
_cell.length_b   1.000
_cell.length_c   1.000
_cell.angle_alpha   90.00
_cell.angle_beta   90.00
_cell.angle_gamma   90.00
#
_symmetry.space_group_name_H-M   'P 1'
#
loop_
_entity.id
_entity.type
_entity.pdbx_description
1 polymer ?
#
loop_
_entity_poly.entity_id
_entity_poly.type
_entity_poly.pdbx_seq_one_letter_code
_entity_poly.pdbx_strand_id
1 'polypeptide(L)'
;CEKRAKSNALCCGHGGGTRCKFEDCERHDLSKGLCYLHGGSKLCKVKDCEKRAKSNGLCCGHGGGTRCKFDGCERQVLSKGLCYLHGGSKPCKADGCEMRAKSNGLYGGHGGGTRCKFDGCKRQVASKGLCCGHGGGAPCKVRGCGKGAQSKDLCFRHGGGTRCKFEGCERHDLSKGLCYLHGGSKRCKVKGCEKRAKSNGLCCGHGGGTRCKFDGCERQVLSKGLCYLHGGSKLCKVKDCEKRAKSNALCCGHGGGTRCKFEDCERHDLSKGLCYLHG
;
A
#
# COMPACT_ATOMS: atom_id res chain seq x y z
N CYS A 1 0.17 -4.38 39.38
CA CYS A 1 -0.59 -3.93 38.19
C CYS A 1 -1.01 -2.47 38.41
N GLU A 2 -0.74 -1.53 37.49
CA GLU A 2 -1.06 -0.09 37.65
C GLU A 2 -2.54 0.27 37.39
N LYS A 3 -3.40 -0.71 37.16
CA LYS A 3 -4.83 -0.47 36.87
C LYS A 3 -5.60 -0.24 38.17
N ARG A 4 -6.53 0.72 38.15
CA ARG A 4 -7.44 1.04 39.26
C ARG A 4 -8.12 -0.22 39.83
N ALA A 5 -8.01 -0.41 41.14
CA ALA A 5 -8.69 -1.48 41.87
C ALA A 5 -10.21 -1.27 41.85
N LYS A 6 -10.97 -2.36 41.74
CA LYS A 6 -12.43 -2.34 41.72
C LYS A 6 -13.05 -2.98 42.96
N SER A 7 -12.64 -4.18 43.32
CA SER A 7 -13.05 -4.86 44.55
C SER A 7 -11.89 -5.70 45.09
N ASN A 8 -11.85 -5.90 46.41
CA ASN A 8 -10.81 -6.65 47.11
C ASN A 8 -9.38 -6.22 46.71
N ALA A 9 -9.15 -4.92 46.50
CA ALA A 9 -7.89 -4.36 46.00
C ALA A 9 -7.39 -4.93 44.64
N LEU A 10 -8.21 -5.70 43.93
CA LEU A 10 -7.91 -6.29 42.63
C LEU A 10 -8.52 -5.44 41.51
N CYS A 11 -7.85 -5.36 40.37
CA CYS A 11 -8.39 -4.75 39.16
C CYS A 11 -9.11 -5.81 38.29
N CYS A 12 -9.90 -5.39 37.30
CA CYS A 12 -10.69 -6.32 36.47
C CYS A 12 -9.89 -7.44 35.78
N GLY A 13 -8.63 -7.18 35.45
CA GLY A 13 -7.77 -8.20 34.83
C GLY A 13 -7.30 -9.27 35.81
N HIS A 14 -7.36 -9.00 37.12
CA HIS A 14 -6.95 -9.90 38.19
C HIS A 14 -8.15 -10.32 39.05
N GLY A 15 -9.34 -10.44 38.45
CA GLY A 15 -10.54 -10.90 39.16
C GLY A 15 -11.30 -9.85 39.97
N GLY A 16 -10.92 -8.57 39.90
CA GLY A 16 -11.61 -7.48 40.58
C GLY A 16 -12.93 -7.05 39.90
N GLY A 17 -13.98 -6.90 40.70
CA GLY A 17 -15.32 -6.46 40.33
C GLY A 17 -16.32 -7.61 40.11
N THR A 18 -17.59 -7.27 39.92
CA THR A 18 -18.70 -8.24 39.84
C THR A 18 -18.74 -8.95 38.49
N ARG A 19 -19.09 -10.24 38.50
CA ARG A 19 -19.31 -11.05 37.28
C ARG A 19 -20.76 -10.98 36.84
N CYS A 20 -20.99 -11.29 35.57
CA CYS A 20 -22.32 -11.43 35.03
C CYS A 20 -23.09 -12.54 35.75
N LYS A 21 -24.38 -12.32 35.97
CA LYS A 21 -25.31 -13.25 36.64
C LYS A 21 -25.69 -14.49 35.80
N PHE A 22 -25.32 -14.53 34.53
CA PHE A 22 -25.62 -15.69 33.68
C PHE A 22 -24.60 -16.79 33.97
N GLU A 23 -25.07 -18.02 34.09
CA GLU A 23 -24.20 -19.19 34.21
C GLU A 23 -23.25 -19.27 33.00
N ASP A 24 -22.03 -19.74 33.25
CA ASP A 24 -20.92 -19.81 32.30
C ASP A 24 -20.47 -18.47 31.68
N CYS A 25 -20.89 -17.34 32.25
CA CYS A 25 -20.46 -16.02 31.80
C CYS A 25 -19.34 -15.44 32.67
N GLU A 26 -18.09 -15.63 32.25
CA GLU A 26 -16.94 -15.02 32.92
C GLU A 26 -16.82 -13.50 32.71
N ARG A 27 -17.72 -12.88 31.94
CA ARG A 27 -17.62 -11.45 31.65
C ARG A 27 -17.99 -10.62 32.88
N HIS A 28 -17.37 -9.46 32.98
CA HIS A 28 -17.65 -8.51 34.06
C HIS A 28 -19.03 -7.87 33.86
N ASP A 29 -19.76 -7.71 34.97
CA ASP A 29 -21.03 -7.00 35.06
C ASP A 29 -20.82 -5.49 34.80
N LEU A 30 -21.62 -4.93 33.90
CA LEU A 30 -21.60 -3.50 33.61
C LEU A 30 -22.76 -2.76 34.25
N SER A 31 -23.91 -3.41 34.38
CA SER A 31 -25.11 -2.82 34.95
C SER A 31 -26.07 -3.92 35.38
N LYS A 32 -26.62 -3.79 36.60
CA LYS A 32 -27.65 -4.67 37.17
C LYS A 32 -27.25 -6.17 37.25
N GLY A 33 -25.96 -6.49 37.22
CA GLY A 33 -25.48 -7.87 37.23
C GLY A 33 -25.32 -8.48 35.83
N LEU A 34 -25.34 -7.69 34.76
CA LEU A 34 -25.30 -8.18 33.39
C LEU A 34 -24.09 -7.61 32.65
N CYS A 35 -23.42 -8.46 31.86
CA CYS A 35 -22.37 -8.02 30.97
C CYS A 35 -22.94 -7.35 29.72
N TYR A 36 -22.09 -6.76 28.88
CA TYR A 36 -22.54 -6.04 27.70
C TYR A 36 -23.25 -6.91 26.65
N LEU A 37 -23.04 -8.22 26.66
CA LEU A 37 -23.72 -9.17 25.76
C LEU A 37 -25.05 -9.65 26.33
N HIS A 38 -25.19 -9.64 27.65
CA HIS A 38 -26.43 -10.05 28.34
C HIS A 38 -27.27 -8.84 28.75
N GLY A 39 -27.19 -7.72 28.00
CA GLY A 39 -28.06 -6.55 28.22
C GLY A 39 -27.57 -5.53 29.26
N GLY A 40 -26.35 -5.68 29.79
CA GLY A 40 -25.74 -4.71 30.72
C GLY A 40 -25.38 -3.35 30.11
N SER A 41 -25.66 -3.13 28.82
CA SER A 41 -25.48 -1.85 28.14
C SER A 41 -26.66 -1.59 27.21
N LYS A 42 -27.13 -0.35 27.17
CA LYS A 42 -28.27 0.05 26.34
C LYS A 42 -27.91 0.01 24.85
N LEU A 43 -28.85 -0.44 24.02
CA LEU A 43 -28.78 -0.32 22.57
C LEU A 43 -29.11 1.11 22.12
N CYS A 44 -28.80 1.41 20.87
CA CYS A 44 -29.16 2.66 20.23
C CYS A 44 -30.68 2.79 20.14
N LYS A 45 -31.22 3.97 20.46
CA LYS A 45 -32.66 4.30 20.39
C LYS A 45 -33.23 4.32 18.97
N VAL A 46 -32.37 4.38 17.96
CA VAL A 46 -32.79 4.39 16.54
C VAL A 46 -33.29 3.00 16.16
N LYS A 47 -34.47 2.94 15.51
CA LYS A 47 -35.06 1.69 15.01
C LYS A 47 -34.04 0.92 14.15
N ASP A 48 -34.04 -0.40 14.28
CA ASP A 48 -33.15 -1.31 13.52
C ASP A 48 -31.65 -1.07 13.74
N CYS A 49 -31.26 -0.47 14.86
CA CYS A 49 -29.86 -0.25 15.20
C CYS A 49 -29.39 -1.16 16.35
N GLU A 50 -28.69 -2.22 16.00
CA GLU A 50 -28.09 -3.16 16.97
C GLU A 50 -26.82 -2.60 17.65
N LYS A 51 -26.37 -1.41 17.26
CA LYS A 51 -25.19 -0.80 17.85
C LYS A 51 -25.50 -0.33 19.27
N ARG A 52 -24.54 -0.53 20.17
CA ARG A 52 -24.65 -0.05 21.56
C ARG A 52 -24.60 1.47 21.64
N ALA A 53 -25.43 2.02 22.53
CA ALA A 53 -25.44 3.43 22.83
C ALA A 53 -24.15 3.84 23.55
N LYS A 54 -23.59 4.99 23.16
CA LYS A 54 -22.42 5.60 23.78
C LYS A 54 -22.81 6.72 24.74
N SER A 55 -23.65 7.64 24.28
CA SER A 55 -24.23 8.71 25.10
C SER A 55 -25.63 9.04 24.59
N ASN A 56 -26.48 9.61 25.44
CA ASN A 56 -27.85 10.03 25.10
C ASN A 56 -28.75 8.91 24.51
N GLY A 57 -28.36 7.64 24.69
CA GLY A 57 -29.04 6.49 24.10
C GLY A 57 -28.75 6.29 22.61
N LEU A 58 -27.73 6.93 22.03
CA LEU A 58 -27.38 6.84 20.61
C LEU A 58 -26.01 6.19 20.42
N CYS A 59 -25.83 5.46 19.32
CA CYS A 59 -24.52 4.91 18.95
C CYS A 59 -23.67 5.94 18.21
N CYS A 60 -22.38 5.66 18.02
CA CYS A 60 -21.44 6.55 17.31
C CYS A 60 -21.89 6.96 15.89
N GLY A 61 -22.63 6.10 15.18
CA GLY A 61 -23.19 6.43 13.87
C GLY A 61 -24.39 7.38 13.93
N HIS A 62 -25.11 7.43 15.06
CA HIS A 62 -26.37 8.15 15.22
C HIS A 62 -26.28 9.33 16.20
N GLY A 63 -25.09 9.91 16.45
CA GLY A 63 -24.98 11.03 17.40
C GLY A 63 -24.39 10.70 18.76
N GLY A 64 -24.14 9.42 19.05
CA GLY A 64 -23.54 9.00 20.31
C GLY A 64 -22.06 9.35 20.43
N GLY A 65 -21.66 9.82 21.60
CA GLY A 65 -20.31 10.28 21.92
C GLY A 65 -20.10 11.77 21.67
N THR A 66 -19.05 12.32 22.27
CA THR A 66 -18.72 13.75 22.17
C THR A 66 -18.23 14.10 20.77
N ARG A 67 -18.75 15.21 20.21
CA ARG A 67 -18.32 15.76 18.93
C ARG A 67 -17.14 16.70 19.09
N CYS A 68 -16.34 16.80 18.04
CA CYS A 68 -15.22 17.72 17.98
C CYS A 68 -15.68 19.14 18.29
N LYS A 69 -14.90 19.88 19.08
CA LYS A 69 -15.18 21.28 19.45
C LYS A 69 -15.18 22.25 18.26
N PHE A 70 -14.63 21.83 17.12
CA PHE A 70 -14.50 22.70 15.96
C PHE A 70 -15.87 22.84 15.28
N ASP A 71 -16.23 24.07 14.94
CA ASP A 71 -17.55 24.38 14.37
C ASP A 71 -17.79 23.58 13.07
N GLY A 72 -19.02 23.06 12.91
CA GLY A 72 -19.40 22.20 11.78
C GLY A 72 -18.73 20.81 11.74
N CYS A 73 -17.96 20.39 12.75
CA CYS A 73 -17.28 19.10 12.74
C CYS A 73 -18.09 17.99 13.41
N GLU A 74 -18.68 17.11 12.60
CA GLU A 74 -19.42 15.94 13.10
C GLU A 74 -18.53 14.79 13.58
N ARG A 75 -17.20 14.91 13.48
CA ARG A 75 -16.29 13.83 13.88
C ARG A 75 -16.25 13.69 15.39
N GLN A 76 -16.08 12.45 15.85
CA GLN A 76 -15.95 12.18 17.27
C GLN A 76 -14.63 12.71 17.82
N VAL A 77 -14.68 13.17 19.06
CA VAL A 77 -13.48 13.51 19.84
C VAL A 77 -12.62 12.28 20.01
N LEU A 78 -11.33 12.43 19.71
CA LEU A 78 -10.33 11.42 20.03
C LEU A 78 -9.64 11.75 21.36
N SER A 79 -9.22 13.01 21.54
CA SER A 79 -8.57 13.49 22.76
C SER A 79 -8.74 15.00 22.89
N LYS A 80 -8.75 15.52 24.13
CA LYS A 80 -8.82 16.96 24.45
C LYS A 80 -9.94 17.73 23.72
N GLY A 81 -11.09 17.09 23.49
CA GLY A 81 -12.22 17.73 22.78
C GLY A 81 -12.05 17.85 21.25
N LEU A 82 -11.01 17.28 20.66
CA LEU A 82 -10.69 17.42 19.24
C LEU A 82 -10.69 16.06 18.53
N CYS A 83 -11.11 16.05 17.26
CA CYS A 83 -11.02 14.87 16.40
C CYS A 83 -9.61 14.68 15.85
N TYR A 84 -9.35 13.56 15.17
CA TYR A 84 -8.03 13.25 14.60
C TYR A 84 -7.46 14.36 13.69
N LEU A 85 -8.29 14.98 12.84
CA LEU A 85 -7.85 16.06 11.94
C LEU A 85 -7.63 17.39 12.66
N HIS A 86 -8.45 17.69 13.67
CA HIS A 86 -8.37 18.93 14.44
C HIS A 86 -7.39 18.85 15.62
N GLY A 87 -6.41 17.93 15.59
CA GLY A 87 -5.36 17.88 16.62
C GLY A 87 -5.65 16.98 17.82
N GLY A 88 -6.68 16.14 17.76
CA GLY A 88 -6.94 15.09 18.77
C GLY A 88 -5.90 13.97 18.81
N SER A 89 -4.91 13.99 17.92
CA SER A 89 -3.77 13.06 17.89
C SER A 89 -2.44 13.80 18.04
N LYS A 90 -1.46 13.16 18.68
CA LYS A 90 -0.13 13.75 18.91
C LYS A 90 0.53 14.09 17.56
N PRO A 91 1.14 15.27 17.40
CA PRO A 91 1.91 15.59 16.21
C PRO A 91 3.15 14.70 16.10
N CYS A 92 3.69 14.57 14.90
CA CYS A 92 4.98 13.94 14.71
C CYS A 92 6.07 14.79 15.38
N LYS A 93 6.95 14.15 16.16
CA LYS A 93 8.09 14.76 16.85
C LYS A 93 9.22 15.22 15.92
N ALA A 94 9.10 14.96 14.63
CA ALA A 94 10.17 15.27 13.70
C ALA A 94 10.04 16.70 13.24
N ASP A 95 11.19 17.36 13.09
CA ASP A 95 11.26 18.75 12.71
C ASP A 95 10.58 19.01 11.35
N GLY A 96 9.84 20.12 11.25
CA GLY A 96 9.07 20.49 10.05
C GLY A 96 7.95 19.53 9.64
N CYS A 97 7.58 18.56 10.47
CA CYS A 97 6.56 17.57 10.11
C CYS A 97 5.17 17.88 10.67
N GLU A 98 4.26 18.27 9.78
CA GLU A 98 2.84 18.51 10.11
C GLU A 98 2.00 17.23 10.23
N MET A 99 2.60 16.07 9.91
CA MET A 99 1.90 14.79 9.96
C MET A 99 1.66 14.34 11.40
N ARG A 100 0.64 13.52 11.59
CA ARG A 100 0.30 12.97 12.92
C ARG A 100 1.13 11.73 13.24
N ALA A 101 1.52 11.63 14.51
CA ALA A 101 2.24 10.47 15.00
C ALA A 101 1.35 9.24 15.03
N LYS A 102 1.84 8.12 14.49
CA LYS A 102 1.16 6.82 14.54
C LYS A 102 1.57 6.01 15.76
N SER A 103 2.88 5.88 15.98
CA SER A 103 3.47 5.29 17.19
C SER A 103 4.84 5.91 17.45
N ASN A 104 5.36 5.76 18.67
CA ASN A 104 6.66 6.32 19.09
C ASN A 104 6.80 7.84 18.87
N GLY A 105 5.68 8.55 18.75
CA GLY A 105 5.67 9.99 18.44
C GLY A 105 6.07 10.32 17.00
N LEU A 106 6.15 9.37 16.07
CA LEU A 106 6.56 9.60 14.68
C LEU A 106 5.45 9.22 13.70
N TYR A 107 5.38 9.91 12.55
CA TYR A 107 4.52 9.48 11.44
C TYR A 107 5.16 8.33 10.65
N GLY A 108 4.37 7.62 9.84
CA GLY A 108 4.80 6.41 9.13
C GLY A 108 6.13 6.51 8.36
N GLY A 109 6.35 7.63 7.67
CA GLY A 109 7.57 7.86 6.89
C GLY A 109 8.80 8.17 7.75
N HIS A 110 8.63 8.68 8.97
CA HIS A 110 9.74 8.99 9.88
C HIS A 110 10.10 7.89 10.87
N GLY A 111 9.34 6.79 10.95
CA GLY A 111 9.56 5.84 12.04
C GLY A 111 8.29 5.24 12.62
N GLY A 112 7.14 5.88 12.37
CA GLY A 112 5.88 5.53 12.97
C GLY A 112 5.34 4.18 12.51
N GLY A 113 4.93 3.36 13.47
CA GLY A 113 4.39 2.02 13.27
C GLY A 113 5.45 0.92 13.35
N THR A 114 4.97 -0.32 13.49
CA THR A 114 5.83 -1.49 13.66
C THR A 114 6.65 -1.77 12.40
N ARG A 115 7.95 -2.03 12.58
CA ARG A 115 8.88 -2.41 11.51
C ARG A 115 8.92 -3.91 11.31
N CYS A 116 9.20 -4.31 10.07
CA CYS A 116 9.37 -5.70 9.69
C CYS A 116 10.43 -6.36 10.57
N LYS A 117 10.13 -7.52 11.15
CA LYS A 117 11.05 -8.32 11.97
C LYS A 117 12.24 -8.92 11.20
N PHE A 118 12.23 -8.79 9.87
CA PHE A 118 13.30 -9.31 9.03
C PHE A 118 14.50 -8.37 9.15
N ASP A 119 15.68 -8.95 9.32
CA ASP A 119 16.90 -8.20 9.59
C ASP A 119 17.19 -7.14 8.51
N GLY A 120 17.58 -5.94 8.95
CA GLY A 120 17.83 -4.80 8.07
C GLY A 120 16.61 -4.21 7.34
N CYS A 121 15.39 -4.72 7.55
CA CYS A 121 14.20 -4.26 6.82
C CYS A 121 13.52 -3.03 7.44
N LYS A 122 13.69 -1.86 6.82
CA LYS A 122 13.02 -0.61 7.24
C LYS A 122 11.54 -0.52 6.87
N ARG A 123 10.99 -1.51 6.15
CA ARG A 123 9.59 -1.51 5.71
C ARG A 123 8.63 -1.74 6.87
N GLN A 124 7.44 -1.14 6.78
CA GLN A 124 6.39 -1.33 7.78
C GLN A 124 5.81 -2.75 7.70
N VAL A 125 5.41 -3.27 8.87
CA VAL A 125 4.68 -4.53 8.96
C VAL A 125 3.34 -4.40 8.25
N ALA A 126 3.04 -5.38 7.41
CA ALA A 126 1.70 -5.59 6.85
C ALA A 126 0.90 -6.52 7.76
N SER A 127 1.41 -7.73 8.03
CA SER A 127 0.83 -8.68 8.99
C SER A 127 1.91 -9.59 9.56
N LYS A 128 1.61 -10.30 10.66
CA LYS A 128 2.51 -11.28 11.30
C LYS A 128 3.93 -10.76 11.64
N GLY A 129 4.08 -9.45 11.82
CA GLY A 129 5.38 -8.83 12.06
C GLY A 129 6.28 -8.70 10.82
N LEU A 130 5.79 -8.99 9.62
CA LEU A 130 6.55 -8.95 8.37
C LEU A 130 5.95 -7.93 7.38
N CYS A 131 6.76 -7.40 6.48
CA CYS A 131 6.30 -6.52 5.40
C CYS A 131 5.81 -7.35 4.21
N CYS A 132 5.13 -6.70 3.25
CA CYS A 132 4.58 -7.38 2.06
C CYS A 132 5.64 -8.15 1.24
N GLY A 133 6.89 -7.68 1.19
CA GLY A 133 7.95 -8.38 0.49
C GLY A 133 8.62 -9.51 1.27
N HIS A 134 8.36 -9.63 2.57
CA HIS A 134 8.89 -10.69 3.43
C HIS A 134 7.75 -11.59 3.95
N GLY A 135 6.67 -11.76 3.19
CA GLY A 135 5.58 -12.69 3.56
C GLY A 135 4.52 -12.12 4.52
N GLY A 136 4.54 -10.81 4.79
CA GLY A 136 3.47 -10.15 5.55
C GLY A 136 2.19 -9.92 4.75
N GLY A 137 2.19 -10.16 3.44
CA GLY A 137 0.98 -10.16 2.61
C GLY A 137 0.35 -11.55 2.54
N ALA A 138 -0.97 -11.61 2.28
CA ALA A 138 -1.62 -12.89 1.99
C ALA A 138 -0.99 -13.53 0.75
N PRO A 139 -0.62 -14.83 0.77
CA PRO A 139 -0.10 -15.51 -0.40
C PRO A 139 -1.23 -15.78 -1.41
N CYS A 140 -0.86 -15.99 -2.67
CA CYS A 140 -1.81 -16.47 -3.66
C CYS A 140 -2.29 -17.89 -3.31
N LYS A 141 -3.61 -18.12 -3.39
CA LYS A 141 -4.26 -19.41 -3.12
C LYS A 141 -3.82 -20.54 -4.07
N VAL A 142 -3.29 -20.21 -5.24
CA VAL A 142 -2.79 -21.21 -6.20
C VAL A 142 -1.54 -21.88 -5.65
N ARG A 143 -1.58 -23.22 -5.49
CA ARG A 143 -0.46 -24.03 -5.02
C ARG A 143 0.79 -23.77 -5.89
N GLY A 144 1.95 -23.65 -5.24
CA GLY A 144 3.22 -23.35 -5.91
C GLY A 144 3.41 -21.88 -6.33
N CYS A 145 2.46 -20.98 -6.04
CA CYS A 145 2.62 -19.56 -6.34
C CYS A 145 3.27 -18.77 -5.19
N GLY A 146 4.54 -18.38 -5.35
CA GLY A 146 5.23 -17.49 -4.40
C GLY A 146 4.80 -16.01 -4.45
N LYS A 147 3.79 -15.65 -5.25
CA LYS A 147 3.33 -14.25 -5.36
C LYS A 147 2.26 -13.96 -4.31
N GLY A 148 2.25 -12.72 -3.82
CA GLY A 148 1.19 -12.23 -2.92
C GLY A 148 -0.16 -12.06 -3.65
N ALA A 149 -1.23 -12.36 -2.94
CA ALA A 149 -2.59 -12.06 -3.36
C ALA A 149 -2.82 -10.55 -3.44
N GLN A 150 -3.66 -10.15 -4.40
CA GLN A 150 -4.05 -8.77 -4.65
C GLN A 150 -5.54 -8.57 -4.33
N SER A 151 -6.38 -9.47 -4.83
CA SER A 151 -7.80 -9.57 -4.46
C SER A 151 -8.25 -11.02 -4.64
N LYS A 152 -9.34 -11.41 -3.96
CA LYS A 152 -9.89 -12.77 -4.02
C LYS A 152 -8.85 -13.86 -3.72
N ASP A 153 -7.87 -13.56 -2.86
CA ASP A 153 -6.74 -14.44 -2.54
C ASP A 153 -5.87 -14.87 -3.73
N LEU A 154 -5.94 -14.16 -4.86
CA LEU A 154 -5.20 -14.48 -6.08
C LEU A 154 -4.21 -13.35 -6.43
N CYS A 155 -3.08 -13.71 -7.03
CA CYS A 155 -2.16 -12.72 -7.60
C CYS A 155 -2.65 -12.24 -8.97
N PHE A 156 -2.12 -11.14 -9.50
CA PHE A 156 -2.52 -10.61 -10.83
C PHE A 156 -2.54 -11.68 -11.94
N ARG A 157 -1.51 -12.53 -12.00
CA ARG A 157 -1.42 -13.61 -12.99
C ARG A 157 -2.52 -14.66 -12.85
N HIS A 158 -2.96 -14.93 -11.63
CA HIS A 158 -3.98 -15.93 -11.34
C HIS A 158 -5.37 -15.30 -11.18
N GLY A 159 -5.58 -14.09 -11.71
CA GLY A 159 -6.90 -13.46 -11.71
C GLY A 159 -7.19 -12.53 -10.52
N GLY A 160 -6.20 -12.25 -9.69
CA GLY A 160 -6.28 -11.19 -8.70
C GLY A 160 -6.22 -9.79 -9.30
N GLY A 161 -6.64 -8.81 -8.52
CA GLY A 161 -6.78 -7.42 -8.95
C GLY A 161 -8.10 -7.15 -9.68
N THR A 162 -8.45 -5.87 -9.79
CA THR A 162 -9.65 -5.44 -10.50
C THR A 162 -9.42 -5.49 -12.01
N ARG A 163 -10.42 -5.96 -12.77
CA ARG A 163 -10.39 -5.96 -14.24
C ARG A 163 -10.97 -4.66 -14.79
N CYS A 164 -10.58 -4.34 -16.00
CA CYS A 164 -11.17 -3.25 -16.75
C CYS A 164 -12.68 -3.48 -16.92
N LYS A 165 -13.48 -2.44 -16.68
CA LYS A 165 -14.94 -2.44 -16.80
C LYS A 165 -15.42 -2.49 -18.25
N PHE A 166 -14.54 -2.16 -19.20
CA PHE A 166 -14.85 -2.25 -20.63
C PHE A 166 -15.11 -3.70 -21.03
N GLU A 167 -16.22 -3.95 -21.75
CA GLU A 167 -16.65 -5.28 -22.13
C GLU A 167 -15.59 -6.04 -22.94
N GLY A 168 -15.42 -7.33 -22.63
CA GLY A 168 -14.40 -8.18 -23.26
C GLY A 168 -12.94 -7.82 -22.91
N CYS A 169 -12.68 -6.86 -22.01
CA CYS A 169 -11.32 -6.49 -21.66
C CYS A 169 -10.78 -7.28 -20.46
N GLU A 170 -9.85 -8.21 -20.72
CA GLU A 170 -9.18 -8.96 -19.66
C GLU A 170 -8.05 -8.18 -18.96
N ARG A 171 -7.74 -6.96 -19.40
CA ARG A 171 -6.63 -6.19 -18.81
C ARG A 171 -7.02 -5.69 -17.42
N HIS A 172 -6.01 -5.49 -16.58
CA HIS A 172 -6.21 -4.95 -15.24
C HIS A 172 -6.59 -3.46 -15.27
N ASP A 173 -7.47 -3.10 -14.34
CA ASP A 173 -7.76 -1.71 -14.00
C ASP A 173 -6.50 -1.05 -13.42
N LEU A 174 -6.19 0.13 -13.93
CA LEU A 174 -5.15 1.01 -13.40
C LEU A 174 -5.74 2.19 -12.63
N SER A 175 -6.83 2.77 -13.12
CA SER A 175 -7.59 3.78 -12.40
C SER A 175 -9.02 3.88 -12.94
N LYS A 176 -9.94 4.21 -12.04
CA LYS A 176 -11.36 4.44 -12.34
C LYS A 176 -12.07 3.24 -12.99
N GLY A 177 -11.59 2.01 -12.81
CA GLY A 177 -12.19 0.83 -13.43
C GLY A 177 -11.71 0.58 -14.86
N LEU A 178 -10.66 1.23 -15.35
CA LEU A 178 -10.25 1.16 -16.75
C LEU A 178 -8.77 0.76 -16.88
N CYS A 179 -8.44 0.03 -17.94
CA CYS A 179 -7.04 -0.29 -18.25
C CYS A 179 -6.37 0.89 -18.98
N TYR A 180 -5.05 0.83 -19.18
CA TYR A 180 -4.30 1.93 -19.81
C TYR A 180 -4.79 2.26 -21.23
N LEU A 181 -5.32 1.29 -21.96
CA LEU A 181 -5.86 1.47 -23.31
C LEU A 181 -7.26 2.09 -23.29
N HIS A 182 -8.05 1.79 -22.27
CA HIS A 182 -9.41 2.30 -22.12
C HIS A 182 -9.47 3.54 -21.21
N GLY A 183 -8.38 4.30 -21.09
CA GLY A 183 -8.38 5.59 -20.37
C GLY A 183 -8.07 5.51 -18.87
N GLY A 184 -7.70 4.34 -18.35
CA GLY A 184 -7.25 4.16 -16.96
C GLY A 184 -5.88 4.77 -16.65
N SER A 185 -5.27 5.49 -17.59
CA SER A 185 -4.02 6.20 -17.39
C SER A 185 -4.15 7.66 -17.79
N LYS A 186 -3.51 8.55 -17.04
CA LYS A 186 -3.48 9.98 -17.36
C LYS A 186 -2.78 10.18 -18.71
N ARG A 187 -3.37 11.00 -19.58
CA ARG A 187 -2.76 11.43 -20.84
C ARG A 187 -1.82 12.62 -20.60
N CYS A 188 -0.94 12.86 -21.55
CA CYS A 188 -0.04 14.01 -21.53
C CYS A 188 -0.85 15.31 -21.56
N LYS A 189 -0.49 16.29 -20.73
CA LYS A 189 -1.13 17.61 -20.65
C LYS A 189 -0.91 18.49 -21.89
N VAL A 190 0.13 18.20 -22.67
CA VAL A 190 0.41 18.93 -23.92
C VAL A 190 -0.73 18.70 -24.91
N LYS A 191 -1.34 19.79 -25.39
CA LYS A 191 -2.45 19.76 -26.36
C LYS A 191 -2.05 18.96 -27.60
N GLY A 192 -2.93 18.09 -28.08
CA GLY A 192 -2.66 17.19 -29.22
C GLY A 192 -1.75 16.00 -28.93
N CYS A 193 -1.25 15.83 -27.69
CA CYS A 193 -0.41 14.68 -27.35
C CYS A 193 -1.23 13.50 -26.81
N GLU A 194 -1.38 12.45 -27.61
CA GLU A 194 -2.07 11.23 -27.18
C GLU A 194 -1.20 10.31 -26.31
N LYS A 195 0.09 10.61 -26.15
CA LYS A 195 1.00 9.77 -25.36
C LYS A 195 0.58 9.76 -23.89
N ARG A 196 0.78 8.62 -23.23
CA ARG A 196 0.52 8.46 -21.80
C ARG A 196 1.46 9.34 -20.97
N ALA A 197 0.92 9.98 -19.94
CA ALA A 197 1.72 10.66 -18.94
C ALA A 197 2.44 9.66 -18.04
N LYS A 198 3.75 9.87 -17.86
CA LYS A 198 4.61 9.02 -17.04
C LYS A 198 4.91 9.67 -15.68
N SER A 199 5.23 10.97 -15.65
CA SER A 199 5.32 11.78 -14.44
C SER A 199 4.79 13.19 -14.69
N ASN A 200 4.33 13.88 -13.63
CA ASN A 200 3.85 15.27 -13.65
C ASN A 200 2.75 15.59 -14.70
N GLY A 201 2.05 14.56 -15.20
CA GLY A 201 1.07 14.72 -16.27
C GLY A 201 1.68 14.89 -17.67
N LEU A 202 2.98 14.63 -17.86
CA LEU A 202 3.66 14.73 -19.15
C LEU A 202 4.14 13.36 -19.62
N CYS A 203 4.25 13.15 -20.94
CA CYS A 203 4.83 11.94 -21.51
C CYS A 203 6.37 12.06 -21.57
N CYS A 204 7.08 10.96 -21.86
CA CYS A 204 8.54 10.96 -21.98
C CYS A 204 9.09 12.06 -22.92
N GLY A 205 8.45 12.26 -24.07
CA GLY A 205 8.87 13.28 -25.04
C GLY A 205 8.67 14.72 -24.54
N HIS A 206 7.71 14.93 -23.65
CA HIS A 206 7.39 16.24 -23.07
C HIS A 206 7.92 16.40 -21.63
N GLY A 207 8.95 15.65 -21.23
CA GLY A 207 9.59 15.80 -19.93
C GLY A 207 8.98 15.01 -18.76
N GLY A 208 8.06 14.09 -19.04
CA GLY A 208 7.49 13.15 -18.06
C GLY A 208 8.41 12.01 -17.63
N GLY A 209 9.72 12.18 -17.76
CA GLY A 209 10.73 11.20 -17.35
C GLY A 209 11.85 11.89 -16.59
N THR A 210 12.50 11.17 -15.68
CA THR A 210 13.66 11.70 -14.96
C THR A 210 14.78 12.03 -15.95
N ARG A 211 15.34 13.24 -15.84
CA ARG A 211 16.47 13.70 -16.65
C ARG A 211 17.78 13.24 -16.05
N CYS A 212 18.77 13.06 -16.91
CA CYS A 212 20.12 12.69 -16.52
C CYS A 212 20.65 13.70 -15.49
N LYS A 213 21.32 13.20 -14.44
CA LYS A 213 21.94 14.03 -13.39
C LYS A 213 23.15 14.84 -13.86
N PHE A 214 23.67 14.54 -15.05
CA PHE A 214 24.81 15.24 -15.63
C PHE A 214 24.36 16.63 -16.08
N ASP A 215 25.15 17.65 -15.73
CA ASP A 215 24.82 19.05 -15.97
C ASP A 215 24.60 19.32 -17.47
N GLY A 216 23.58 20.11 -17.80
CA GLY A 216 23.19 20.39 -19.19
C GLY A 216 22.64 19.19 -19.99
N CYS A 217 22.45 18.01 -19.40
CA CYS A 217 21.98 16.84 -20.14
C CYS A 217 20.46 16.68 -20.13
N GLU A 218 19.82 16.94 -21.28
CA GLU A 218 18.37 16.74 -21.42
C GLU A 218 17.95 15.28 -21.65
N ARG A 219 18.91 14.34 -21.78
CA ARG A 219 18.57 12.93 -22.02
C ARG A 219 17.90 12.31 -20.80
N GLN A 220 17.07 11.31 -21.06
CA GLN A 220 16.39 10.58 -19.99
C GLN A 220 17.35 9.65 -19.24
N VAL A 221 17.10 9.48 -17.95
CA VAL A 221 17.76 8.47 -17.14
C VAL A 221 17.40 7.09 -17.66
N LEU A 222 18.43 6.28 -17.91
CA LEU A 222 18.28 4.86 -18.19
C LEU A 222 18.46 4.04 -16.91
N SER A 223 19.53 4.31 -16.16
CA SER A 223 19.83 3.63 -14.89
C SER A 223 20.65 4.53 -13.97
N LYS A 224 20.55 4.32 -12.65
CA LYS A 224 21.32 5.04 -11.62
C LYS A 224 21.30 6.58 -11.70
N GLY A 225 20.27 7.18 -12.31
CA GLY A 225 20.19 8.63 -12.48
C GLY A 225 20.95 9.18 -13.69
N LEU A 226 21.50 8.32 -14.56
CA LEU A 226 22.31 8.72 -15.70
C LEU A 226 21.71 8.21 -17.02
N CYS A 227 21.94 8.95 -18.11
CA CYS A 227 21.58 8.50 -19.45
C CYS A 227 22.62 7.52 -20.01
N TYR A 228 22.33 6.87 -21.13
CA TYR A 228 23.23 5.86 -21.70
C TYR A 228 24.64 6.39 -22.06
N LEU A 229 24.80 7.69 -22.36
CA LEU A 229 26.11 8.30 -22.62
C LEU A 229 26.89 8.59 -21.33
N HIS A 230 26.19 8.90 -20.24
CA HIS A 230 26.80 9.22 -18.96
C HIS A 230 26.86 8.00 -18.02
N GLY A 231 26.98 6.78 -18.56
CA GLY A 231 27.13 5.56 -17.76
C GLY A 231 25.82 4.93 -17.25
N GLY A 232 24.67 5.35 -17.78
CA GLY A 232 23.36 4.76 -17.50
C GLY A 232 23.13 3.38 -18.15
N SER A 233 24.06 2.91 -18.98
CA SER A 233 24.07 1.55 -19.57
C SER A 233 25.40 0.86 -19.29
N LYS A 234 25.37 -0.47 -19.17
CA LYS A 234 26.59 -1.28 -19.11
C LYS A 234 27.23 -1.37 -20.50
N LEU A 235 28.56 -1.27 -20.55
CA LEU A 235 29.35 -1.57 -21.76
C LEU A 235 29.58 -3.08 -21.88
N CYS A 236 30.02 -3.50 -23.06
CA CYS A 236 30.43 -4.88 -23.31
C CYS A 236 31.61 -5.25 -22.40
N LYS A 237 31.60 -6.48 -21.88
CA LYS A 237 32.68 -7.03 -21.03
C LYS A 237 33.97 -7.30 -21.80
N VAL A 238 33.88 -7.48 -23.12
CA VAL A 238 35.04 -7.75 -23.97
C VAL A 238 35.95 -6.52 -23.97
N LYS A 239 37.25 -6.74 -23.78
CA LYS A 239 38.27 -5.68 -23.79
C LYS A 239 38.18 -4.89 -25.10
N ASP A 240 38.36 -3.58 -25.01
CA ASP A 240 38.36 -2.65 -26.15
C ASP A 240 37.02 -2.60 -26.93
N CYS A 241 35.91 -3.02 -26.29
CA CYS A 241 34.59 -2.93 -26.88
C CYS A 241 33.74 -1.83 -26.23
N GLU A 242 33.61 -0.70 -26.93
CA GLU A 242 32.78 0.44 -26.50
C GLU A 242 31.27 0.22 -26.76
N LYS A 243 30.91 -0.90 -27.40
CA LYS A 243 29.50 -1.21 -27.68
C LYS A 243 28.77 -1.49 -26.37
N ARG A 244 27.53 -1.00 -26.29
CA ARG A 244 26.65 -1.25 -25.14
C ARG A 244 26.29 -2.72 -25.02
N ALA A 245 26.26 -3.22 -23.80
CA ALA A 245 25.79 -4.55 -23.51
C ALA A 245 24.26 -4.64 -23.66
N LYS A 246 23.79 -5.68 -24.37
CA LYS A 246 22.36 -6.00 -24.51
C LYS A 246 21.90 -7.02 -23.48
N SER A 247 22.61 -8.14 -23.37
CA SER A 247 22.37 -9.19 -22.35
C SER A 247 23.70 -9.78 -21.90
N ASN A 248 23.74 -10.38 -20.70
CA ASN A 248 24.93 -11.03 -20.13
C ASN A 248 26.22 -10.18 -20.13
N ALA A 249 26.06 -8.85 -20.03
CA ALA A 249 27.17 -7.88 -20.14
C ALA A 249 27.91 -7.93 -21.49
N LEU A 250 27.31 -8.46 -22.56
CA LEU A 250 27.90 -8.54 -23.90
C LEU A 250 27.08 -7.70 -24.90
N CYS A 251 27.74 -7.16 -25.92
CA CYS A 251 27.08 -6.48 -27.04
C CYS A 251 26.66 -7.50 -28.12
N CYS A 252 25.86 -7.08 -29.11
CA CYS A 252 25.41 -7.98 -30.18
C CYS A 252 26.53 -8.57 -31.05
N GLY A 253 27.68 -7.89 -31.15
CA GLY A 253 28.86 -8.47 -31.80
C GLY A 253 29.51 -9.58 -31.00
N HIS A 254 29.36 -9.58 -29.67
CA HIS A 254 30.00 -10.52 -28.76
C HIS A 254 28.99 -11.47 -28.09
N GLY A 255 27.89 -11.78 -28.78
CA GLY A 255 26.89 -12.75 -28.29
C GLY A 255 25.84 -12.20 -27.31
N GLY A 256 25.77 -10.89 -27.13
CA GLY A 256 24.72 -10.24 -26.33
C GLY A 256 23.46 -9.91 -27.13
N GLY A 257 22.30 -10.24 -26.59
CA GLY A 257 21.00 -10.20 -27.27
C GLY A 257 20.38 -11.58 -27.33
N THR A 258 19.17 -11.66 -27.86
CA THR A 258 18.47 -12.93 -28.10
C THR A 258 18.83 -13.41 -29.51
N ARG A 259 19.11 -14.70 -29.68
CA ARG A 259 19.35 -15.32 -30.98
C ARG A 259 18.03 -15.76 -31.61
N CYS A 260 18.04 -15.89 -32.93
CA CYS A 260 16.95 -16.50 -33.67
C CYS A 260 16.71 -17.93 -33.16
N LYS A 261 15.44 -18.31 -33.02
CA LYS A 261 15.01 -19.65 -32.57
C LYS A 261 15.11 -20.71 -33.66
N PHE A 262 15.21 -20.31 -34.92
CA PHE A 262 15.38 -21.23 -36.03
C PHE A 262 16.70 -21.99 -35.91
N GLU A 263 16.68 -23.31 -36.14
CA GLU A 263 17.86 -24.16 -36.06
C GLU A 263 18.96 -23.64 -36.99
N ASP A 264 20.20 -23.71 -36.51
CA ASP A 264 21.41 -23.24 -37.19
C ASP A 264 21.42 -21.75 -37.60
N CYS A 265 20.53 -20.95 -37.01
CA CYS A 265 20.50 -19.51 -37.26
C CYS A 265 21.29 -18.72 -36.21
N GLU A 266 22.49 -18.29 -36.57
CA GLU A 266 23.30 -17.42 -35.70
C GLU A 266 22.84 -15.96 -35.66
N ARG A 267 21.82 -15.59 -36.43
CA ARG A 267 21.36 -14.19 -36.48
C ARG A 267 20.64 -13.80 -35.20
N HIS A 268 20.62 -12.50 -34.92
CA HIS A 268 19.91 -11.96 -33.78
C HIS A 268 18.40 -11.92 -34.04
N ASP A 269 17.64 -12.23 -32.99
CA ASP A 269 16.19 -12.04 -32.95
C ASP A 269 15.86 -10.55 -33.10
N LEU A 270 14.99 -10.25 -34.06
CA LEU A 270 14.41 -8.94 -34.26
C LEU A 270 13.06 -8.84 -33.54
N SER A 271 12.21 -9.86 -33.68
CA SER A 271 10.93 -9.94 -32.97
C SER A 271 10.44 -11.38 -32.82
N LYS A 272 9.81 -11.67 -31.66
CA LYS A 272 9.17 -12.96 -31.32
C LYS A 272 10.09 -14.19 -31.33
N GLY A 273 11.41 -14.00 -31.39
CA GLY A 273 12.41 -15.06 -31.48
C GLY A 273 12.86 -15.36 -32.92
N LEU A 274 12.62 -14.47 -33.88
CA LEU A 274 12.97 -14.66 -35.29
C LEU A 274 13.84 -13.51 -35.78
N CYS A 275 14.84 -13.83 -36.60
CA CYS A 275 15.62 -12.81 -37.31
C CYS A 275 14.88 -12.31 -38.56
N TYR A 276 15.35 -11.24 -39.17
CA TYR A 276 14.75 -10.62 -40.36
C TYR A 276 14.64 -11.54 -41.60
N LEU A 277 15.30 -12.70 -41.60
CA LEU A 277 15.22 -13.70 -42.67
C LEU A 277 14.24 -14.83 -42.36
N HIS A 278 13.85 -14.97 -41.09
CA HIS A 278 12.91 -15.98 -40.65
C HIS A 278 11.59 -15.35 -40.15
N GLY A 279 11.42 -14.03 -40.31
CA GLY A 279 10.24 -13.28 -39.86
C GLY A 279 10.22 -11.82 -40.33
#